data_AF-A0A1H6F8Q4-F1
#
_entry.id   AF-A0A1H6F8Q4-F1
#
_cell.length_a   1.000
_cell.length_b   1.000
_cell.length_c   1.000
_cell.angle_alpha   90.00
_cell.angle_beta   90.00
_cell.angle_gamma   90.00
#
_symmetry.space_group_name_H-M   'P 1'
#
loop_
_entity.id
_entity.type
_entity.pdbx_description
1 polymer ?
#
loop_
_entity_poly.entity_id
_entity_poly.type
_entity_poly.pdbx_seq_one_letter_code
_entity_poly.pdbx_strand_id
1 'polypeptide(L)'
;MAPILKADGTSETLEFLPETTKGNAVAYPTGTSDTFALFRGPAQRFSTINRPPMGNGRYQRTEKSKDDKRIEIDTESVWLPMCKRPALTVTLKG
;
A
#
# COMPACT_ATOMS: atom_id res chain seq x y z
N MET A 1 -5.00 4.08 -16.42
CA MET A 1 -5.34 3.84 -14.99
C MET A 1 -6.54 2.91 -14.95
N ALA A 2 -6.55 1.93 -14.05
CA ALA A 2 -7.71 1.04 -13.90
C ALA A 2 -8.81 1.77 -13.11
N PRO A 3 -10.08 1.71 -13.55
CA PRO A 3 -11.18 2.33 -12.83
C PRO A 3 -11.42 1.59 -11.51
N ILE A 4 -11.65 2.35 -10.44
CA ILE A 4 -12.03 1.83 -9.12
C ILE A 4 -13.55 1.72 -9.07
N LEU A 5 -14.02 0.53 -8.74
CA LEU A 5 -15.43 0.26 -8.47
C LEU A 5 -15.80 0.75 -7.07
N LYS A 6 -16.75 1.67 -7.00
CA LYS A 6 -17.37 2.10 -5.76
C LYS A 6 -18.42 1.08 -5.31
N ALA A 7 -18.77 1.15 -4.03
CA ALA A 7 -19.80 0.28 -3.44
C ALA A 7 -21.19 0.46 -4.07
N ASP A 8 -21.44 1.59 -4.75
CA ASP A 8 -22.67 1.88 -5.49
C ASP A 8 -22.70 1.29 -6.92
N GLY A 9 -21.65 0.53 -7.31
CA GLY A 9 -21.52 -0.08 -8.63
C GLY A 9 -21.05 0.89 -9.71
N THR A 10 -20.79 2.15 -9.39
CA THR A 10 -20.19 3.11 -10.32
C THR A 10 -18.68 2.95 -10.36
N SER A 11 -18.09 3.30 -11.51
CA SER A 11 -16.64 3.23 -11.71
C SER A 11 -16.06 4.62 -11.87
N GLU A 12 -15.04 4.97 -11.09
CA GLU A 12 -14.30 6.22 -11.25
C GLU A 12 -12.83 5.96 -11.56
N THR A 13 -12.21 6.84 -12.33
CA THR A 13 -10.76 6.83 -12.48
C THR A 13 -10.17 7.75 -11.44
N LEU A 14 -9.42 7.20 -10.48
CA LEU A 14 -8.65 8.02 -9.54
C LEU A 14 -7.27 8.32 -10.10
N GLU A 15 -6.90 9.60 -10.05
CA GLU A 15 -5.52 10.04 -10.23
C GLU A 15 -4.72 9.76 -8.94
N PHE A 16 -3.48 9.29 -9.06
CA PHE A 16 -2.62 9.04 -7.89
C PHE A 16 -2.15 10.34 -7.23
N LEU A 17 -2.09 11.42 -7.99
CA LEU A 17 -1.75 12.74 -7.50
C LEU A 17 -3.04 13.48 -7.12
N PRO A 18 -3.06 14.19 -5.98
CA PRO A 18 -4.26 14.91 -5.54
C PRO A 18 -4.62 16.05 -6.49
N GLU A 19 -5.89 16.44 -6.49
CA GLU A 19 -6.40 17.52 -7.35
C GLU A 19 -5.65 18.86 -7.14
N THR A 20 -5.14 19.09 -5.93
CA THR A 20 -4.27 20.24 -5.60
C THR A 20 -3.00 20.32 -6.45
N THR A 21 -2.64 19.23 -7.13
CA THR A 21 -1.49 19.15 -8.04
C THR A 21 -1.86 19.14 -9.52
N LYS A 22 -3.13 19.31 -9.89
CA LYS A 22 -3.49 19.49 -11.31
C LYS A 22 -2.81 20.73 -11.89
N GLY A 23 -2.06 20.54 -12.98
CA GLY A 23 -1.24 21.59 -13.59
C GLY A 23 0.01 21.99 -12.80
N ASN A 24 0.26 21.35 -11.64
CA ASN A 24 1.44 21.59 -10.81
C ASN A 24 2.35 20.36 -10.84
N ALA A 25 3.66 20.56 -10.71
CA ALA A 25 4.60 19.46 -10.52
C ALA A 25 4.95 19.28 -9.04
N VAL A 26 5.11 18.03 -8.59
CA VAL A 26 5.66 17.73 -7.26
C VAL A 26 7.12 17.33 -7.44
N ALA A 27 8.03 18.05 -6.80
CA ALA A 27 9.45 17.79 -6.87
C ALA A 27 10.01 17.49 -5.46
N TYR A 28 11.03 16.64 -5.42
CA TYR A 28 11.82 16.34 -4.23
C TYR A 28 13.28 16.16 -4.65
N PRO A 29 14.26 16.50 -3.78
CA PRO A 29 15.66 16.38 -4.10
C PRO A 29 16.06 14.90 -4.25
N THR A 30 16.80 14.59 -5.31
CA THR A 30 17.44 13.29 -5.48
C THR A 30 18.75 13.25 -4.68
N GLY A 31 19.19 12.05 -4.25
CA GLY A 31 20.41 11.88 -3.47
C GLY A 31 20.28 12.12 -1.95
N THR A 32 19.13 12.60 -1.48
CA THR A 32 18.84 12.59 -0.03
C THR A 32 18.37 11.19 0.37
N SER A 33 19.22 10.45 1.09
CA SER A 33 18.86 9.14 1.61
C SER A 33 17.72 9.24 2.64
N ASP A 34 16.88 8.22 2.70
CA ASP A 34 15.87 8.05 3.76
C ASP A 34 14.77 9.13 3.78
N THR A 35 14.46 9.77 2.64
CA THR A 35 13.31 10.70 2.53
C THR A 35 11.98 9.96 2.55
N PHE A 36 11.90 8.84 1.83
CA PHE A 36 10.72 7.97 1.78
C PHE A 36 11.09 6.60 2.35
N ALA A 37 10.27 6.11 3.27
CA ALA A 37 10.42 4.80 3.87
C ALA A 37 9.09 4.02 3.80
N LEU A 38 9.19 2.70 3.65
CA LEU A 38 8.05 1.80 3.74
C LEU A 38 8.25 0.92 4.97
N PHE A 39 7.50 1.20 6.04
CA PHE A 39 7.51 0.34 7.22
C PHE A 39 6.54 -0.82 7.05
N ARG A 40 6.91 -1.96 7.62
CA ARG A 40 6.12 -3.18 7.59
C ARG A 40 5.80 -3.60 9.01
N GLY A 41 4.51 -3.63 9.33
CA GLY A 41 4.02 -4.09 10.61
C GLY A 41 4.02 -5.63 10.71
N PRO A 42 3.93 -6.17 11.93
CA PRO A 42 3.68 -7.59 12.12
C PRO A 42 2.27 -7.96 11.60
N ALA A 43 2.08 -9.24 11.30
CA ALA A 43 0.75 -9.78 11.02
C ALA A 43 -0.14 -9.70 12.27
N GLN A 44 -1.43 -9.47 12.07
CA GLN A 44 -2.44 -9.45 13.12
C GLN A 44 -3.02 -10.84 13.43
N ARG A 45 -2.51 -11.90 12.78
CA ARG A 45 -2.94 -13.28 13.03
C ARG A 45 -2.05 -13.98 14.04
N PHE A 46 -2.70 -14.73 14.94
CA PHE A 46 -2.01 -15.57 15.93
C PHE A 46 -1.13 -16.65 15.27
N SER A 47 -1.58 -17.24 14.16
CA SER A 47 -0.85 -18.30 13.44
C SER A 47 0.46 -17.82 12.82
N THR A 48 0.65 -16.50 12.71
CA THR A 48 1.83 -15.84 12.14
C THR A 48 2.70 -15.16 13.20
N ILE A 49 2.41 -15.34 14.49
CA ILE A 49 3.28 -14.88 15.58
C ILE A 49 4.69 -15.43 15.38
N ASN A 50 5.68 -14.56 15.51
CA ASN A 50 7.11 -14.86 15.35
C ASN A 50 7.49 -15.46 13.98
N ARG A 51 6.63 -15.35 12.96
CA ARG A 51 6.98 -15.73 11.60
C ARG A 51 7.48 -14.52 10.84
N PRO A 52 8.65 -14.60 10.16
CA PRO A 52 9.03 -13.56 9.22
C PRO A 52 8.01 -13.54 8.05
N PRO A 53 7.70 -12.36 7.49
CA PRO A 53 6.82 -12.27 6.34
C PRO A 53 7.43 -12.99 5.13
N MET A 54 6.58 -13.56 4.28
CA MET A 54 7.02 -14.23 3.05
C MET A 54 7.24 -13.21 1.94
N GLY A 55 8.35 -13.37 1.19
CA GLY A 55 8.67 -12.56 0.01
C GLY A 55 8.58 -11.04 0.26
N ASN A 56 7.65 -10.38 -0.43
CA ASN A 56 7.46 -8.92 -0.45
C ASN A 56 6.82 -8.33 0.83
N GLY A 57 7.01 -8.94 1.99
CA GLY A 57 6.45 -8.41 3.23
C GLY A 57 4.96 -8.68 3.39
N ARG A 58 4.49 -9.80 2.84
CA ARG A 58 3.10 -10.26 2.95
C ARG A 58 3.06 -11.55 3.74
N TYR A 59 1.97 -11.76 4.47
CA TYR A 59 1.70 -13.01 5.16
C TYR A 59 0.62 -13.75 4.39
N GLN A 60 0.89 -14.99 4.00
CA GLN A 60 -0.06 -15.83 3.28
C GLN A 60 -0.47 -17.01 4.15
N ARG A 61 -1.78 -17.27 4.17
CA ARG A 61 -2.40 -18.46 4.76
C ARG A 61 -3.06 -19.23 3.65
N THR A 62 -2.87 -20.54 3.63
CA THR A 62 -3.58 -21.45 2.74
C THR A 62 -4.12 -22.58 3.57
N GLU A 63 -5.45 -22.66 3.66
CA GLU A 63 -6.15 -23.64 4.49
C GLU A 63 -7.30 -24.29 3.73
N LYS A 64 -7.61 -25.53 4.10
CA LYS A 64 -8.83 -26.18 3.65
C LYS A 64 -10.02 -25.50 4.31
N SER A 65 -11.07 -25.23 3.54
CA SER A 65 -12.33 -24.75 4.06
C SER A 65 -12.93 -25.78 5.02
N LYS A 66 -13.77 -25.32 5.96
CA LYS A 66 -14.37 -26.19 6.98
C LYS A 66 -15.23 -27.32 6.42
N ASP A 67 -15.73 -27.17 5.19
CA ASP A 67 -16.50 -28.18 4.46
C ASP A 67 -15.64 -29.12 3.59
N ASP A 68 -14.29 -29.02 3.65
CA ASP A 68 -13.28 -29.77 2.87
C ASP A 68 -13.48 -29.72 1.34
N LYS A 69 -14.23 -28.73 0.85
CA LYS A 69 -14.56 -28.58 -0.58
C LYS A 69 -13.72 -27.52 -1.28
N ARG A 70 -13.03 -26.65 -0.54
CA ARG A 70 -12.30 -25.50 -1.09
C ARG A 70 -10.98 -25.29 -0.37
N ILE A 71 -10.10 -24.54 -1.02
CA ILE A 71 -8.89 -23.99 -0.42
C ILE A 71 -9.12 -22.49 -0.27
N GLU A 72 -9.03 -22.01 0.97
CA GLU A 72 -9.08 -20.60 1.32
C GLU A 72 -7.65 -20.05 1.36
N ILE A 73 -7.42 -19.00 0.59
CA ILE A 73 -6.14 -18.30 0.55
C ILE A 73 -6.36 -16.88 1.03
N ASP A 74 -5.76 -16.58 2.18
CA ASP A 74 -5.77 -15.25 2.77
C ASP A 74 -4.39 -14.62 2.63
N THR A 75 -4.33 -13.35 2.23
CA THR A 75 -3.10 -12.57 2.26
C THR A 75 -3.29 -11.33 3.12
N GLU A 76 -2.33 -11.06 3.99
CA GLU A 76 -2.29 -9.89 4.85
C GLU A 76 -1.01 -9.09 4.61
N SER A 77 -1.14 -7.76 4.61
CA SER A 77 -0.01 -6.84 4.53
C SER A 77 -0.30 -5.58 5.33
N VAL A 78 0.59 -5.25 6.26
CA VAL A 78 0.52 -4.04 7.08
C VAL A 78 1.63 -3.10 6.64
N TRP A 79 1.33 -2.22 5.69
CA TRP A 79 2.31 -1.31 5.07
C TRP A 79 2.03 0.13 5.50
N LEU A 80 3.08 0.82 5.94
CA LEU A 80 3.04 2.24 6.28
C LEU A 80 4.06 3.00 5.42
N PRO A 81 3.65 3.56 4.28
CA PRO A 81 4.45 4.51 3.52
C PRO A 81 4.61 5.81 4.34
N MET A 82 5.84 6.26 4.52
CA MET A 82 6.14 7.45 5.31
C MET A 82 7.13 8.36 4.58
N CYS A 83 6.77 9.64 4.47
CA CYS A 83 7.71 10.70 4.12
C CYS A 83 8.36 11.20 5.42
N LYS A 84 9.63 10.84 5.65
CA LYS A 84 10.39 11.23 6.86
C LYS A 84 10.77 12.71 6.84
N ARG A 85 10.81 13.34 5.67
CA ARG A 85 11.23 14.72 5.46
C ARG A 85 10.23 15.47 4.57
N PRO A 86 8.99 15.70 5.04
CA PRO A 86 7.93 16.29 4.21
C PRO A 86 8.28 17.70 3.71
N ALA A 87 9.11 18.44 4.43
CA ALA A 87 9.55 19.79 4.03
C ALA A 87 10.43 19.81 2.76
N LEU A 88 10.98 18.67 2.33
CA LEU A 88 11.77 18.58 1.10
C LEU A 88 10.91 18.41 -0.16
N THR A 89 9.63 18.10 0.01
CA THR A 89 8.69 17.98 -1.09
C THR A 89 8.10 19.34 -1.39
N VAL A 90 8.28 19.83 -2.62
CA VAL A 90 7.78 21.12 -3.08
C VAL A 90 6.79 20.94 -4.22
N THR A 91 5.79 21.82 -4.25
CA THR A 91 4.85 21.91 -5.37
C THR A 91 5.25 23.10 -6.24
N LEU A 92 5.59 22.83 -7.50
CA LEU A 92 5.92 23.82 -8.52
C LEU A 92 4.65 24.16 -9.30
N LYS A 93 4.34 25.45 -9.42
CA LYS A 93 3.22 25.90 -10.25
C LYS A 93 3.63 25.95 -11.72
N GLY A 94 2.82 25.32 -12.57
CA GLY A 94 2.94 25.40 -14.03
C GLY A 94 2.26 26.61 -14.61
#